data_AF-A0A3N5IEQ3-F1
#
_entry.id   AF-A0A3N5IEQ3-F1
#
_cell.length_a   1.000
_cell.length_b   1.000
_cell.length_c   1.000
_cell.angle_alpha   90.00
_cell.angle_beta   90.00
_cell.angle_gamma   90.00
#
_symmetry.space_group_name_H-M   'P 1'
#
loop_
_entity.id
_entity.type
_entity.pdbx_description
1 polymer ?
#
loop_
_entity_poly.entity_id
_entity_poly.type
_entity_poly.pdbx_seq_one_letter_code
_entity_poly.pdbx_strand_id
1 'polypeptide(L)'
;MPRCSISGRPPGCTARSSVCPPRAATRSCRSWTSGQSSSSGSTRPGGAGPGPRRDGPVSEGLAGAPWALALLRDARVGRLATADAAGRPLVVPVCYAFDGSGCYSAVDAKPKQTRNLRRLKNIADNPQVSLVVDVWDEDWSRLCWVIVEGRAEVLGAGAEFARAIDLLVEKYPQYRALPLDRSGGAVITIRPRRMLAWRAA
;
A
#
# COMPACT_ATOMS: atom_id res chain seq x y z
N MET A 1 47.81 -8.75 -52.37
CA MET A 1 46.61 -9.61 -52.26
C MET A 1 46.15 -9.63 -50.80
N PRO A 2 44.84 -9.61 -50.53
CA PRO A 2 44.22 -8.40 -50.02
C PRO A 2 43.77 -8.42 -48.55
N ARG A 3 43.58 -7.19 -48.06
CA ARG A 3 42.78 -6.78 -46.90
C ARG A 3 41.41 -7.46 -46.87
N CYS A 4 40.89 -7.73 -45.68
CA CYS A 4 39.44 -7.72 -45.46
C CYS A 4 39.11 -6.95 -44.17
N SER A 5 38.83 -5.66 -44.39
CA SER A 5 38.03 -4.82 -43.53
C SER A 5 36.58 -5.29 -43.60
N ILE A 6 35.90 -5.43 -42.47
CA ILE A 6 34.42 -5.45 -42.45
C ILE A 6 33.95 -4.30 -41.56
N SER A 7 33.91 -3.13 -42.20
CA SER A 7 32.83 -2.17 -41.99
C SER A 7 31.55 -2.74 -42.57
N GLY A 8 30.45 -2.75 -41.82
CA GLY A 8 29.16 -3.16 -42.38
C GLY A 8 28.05 -3.15 -41.34
N ARG A 9 27.40 -2.00 -41.18
CA ARG A 9 26.10 -1.83 -40.54
C ARG A 9 25.09 -2.89 -41.02
N PRO A 10 24.19 -3.39 -40.17
CA PRO A 10 22.83 -3.70 -40.60
C PRO A 10 21.94 -2.45 -40.54
N PRO A 11 20.91 -2.37 -41.40
CA PRO A 11 20.07 -1.21 -41.57
C PRO A 11 19.16 -0.99 -40.36
N GLY A 12 18.85 0.29 -40.12
CA GLY A 12 17.80 0.69 -39.20
C GLY A 12 16.40 0.43 -39.73
N CYS A 13 15.46 0.83 -38.86
CA CYS A 13 14.01 0.87 -38.99
C CYS A 13 13.27 -0.44 -38.64
N THR A 14 12.24 -0.45 -37.81
CA THR A 14 11.65 0.54 -36.90
C THR A 14 10.69 -0.24 -35.99
N ALA A 15 10.54 0.25 -34.76
CA ALA A 15 9.37 0.16 -33.88
C ALA A 15 8.31 -0.95 -34.10
N ARG A 16 8.05 -1.69 -33.01
CA ARG A 16 6.67 -1.78 -32.51
C ARG A 16 6.65 -1.95 -30.99
N SER A 17 6.49 -0.80 -30.34
CA SER A 17 5.88 -0.71 -29.02
C SER A 17 4.45 -1.25 -29.12
N SER A 18 4.08 -2.15 -28.22
CA SER A 18 2.69 -2.49 -27.97
C SER A 18 2.06 -1.40 -27.10
N VAL A 19 1.84 -0.25 -27.71
CA VAL A 19 0.92 0.76 -27.20
C VAL A 19 -0.49 0.28 -27.54
N CYS A 20 -1.28 -0.05 -26.51
CA CYS A 20 -2.72 -0.22 -26.66
C CYS A 20 -3.36 1.08 -27.16
N PRO A 21 -4.22 1.05 -28.20
CA PRO A 21 -4.94 2.24 -28.63
C PRO A 21 -6.10 2.55 -27.67
N PRO A 22 -6.45 3.83 -27.46
CA PRO A 22 -7.69 4.20 -26.78
C PRO A 22 -8.85 4.10 -27.78
N ARG A 23 -9.87 3.29 -27.48
CA ARG A 23 -11.16 3.38 -28.17
C ARG A 23 -12.06 4.38 -27.46
N ALA A 24 -12.35 5.46 -28.16
CA ALA A 24 -13.36 6.44 -27.83
C ALA A 24 -14.74 5.76 -27.71
N ALA A 25 -15.43 6.00 -26.61
CA ALA A 25 -16.88 5.82 -26.51
C ALA A 25 -17.52 7.20 -26.38
N THR A 26 -18.31 7.52 -27.38
CA THR A 26 -19.08 8.74 -27.55
C THR A 26 -20.16 8.90 -26.48
N ARG A 27 -20.43 10.17 -26.17
CA ARG A 27 -21.45 10.70 -25.27
C ARG A 27 -22.82 10.02 -25.43
N SER A 28 -23.44 9.73 -24.29
CA SER A 28 -24.90 9.85 -24.13
C SER A 28 -25.20 10.26 -22.68
N CYS A 29 -25.40 11.56 -22.48
CA CYS A 29 -26.09 12.07 -21.30
C CYS A 29 -27.53 11.53 -21.33
N ARG A 30 -27.93 10.78 -20.31
CA ARG A 30 -29.33 10.70 -19.92
C ARG A 30 -29.43 11.08 -18.45
N SER A 31 -30.00 12.26 -18.27
CA SER A 31 -30.47 12.84 -17.03
C SER A 31 -31.24 11.82 -16.19
N TRP A 32 -30.79 11.62 -14.95
CA TRP A 32 -31.63 11.03 -13.92
C TRP A 32 -32.45 12.15 -13.29
N THR A 33 -33.75 12.13 -13.57
CA THR A 33 -34.75 13.00 -12.96
C THR A 33 -34.96 12.61 -11.51
N SER A 34 -35.00 13.61 -10.64
CA SER A 34 -35.38 13.53 -9.25
C SER A 34 -36.85 13.13 -9.11
N GLY A 35 -37.09 11.88 -8.68
CA GLY A 35 -38.40 11.42 -8.20
C GLY A 35 -38.42 11.37 -6.68
N GLN A 36 -39.06 12.37 -6.06
CA GLN A 36 -39.45 12.31 -4.65
C GLN A 36 -40.68 11.39 -4.51
N SER A 37 -40.70 10.52 -3.51
CA SER A 37 -41.94 10.15 -2.82
C SER A 37 -41.65 9.56 -1.44
N SER A 38 -42.65 9.73 -0.58
CA SER A 38 -42.56 9.92 0.86
C SER A 38 -42.72 8.64 1.67
N SER A 39 -42.24 8.74 2.91
CA SER A 39 -42.48 7.95 4.12
C SER A 39 -43.70 7.01 4.21
N SER A 40 -43.45 5.81 4.76
CA SER A 40 -44.25 5.27 5.88
C SER A 40 -43.45 4.19 6.61
N GLY A 41 -43.44 4.29 7.94
CA GLY A 41 -42.56 3.54 8.83
C GLY A 41 -42.94 2.08 9.05
N SER A 42 -41.95 1.30 9.48
CA SER A 42 -42.13 0.02 10.16
C SER A 42 -41.03 -0.15 11.19
N THR A 43 -41.41 -0.05 12.46
CA THR A 43 -40.57 -0.24 13.64
C THR A 43 -40.49 -1.73 13.95
N ARG A 44 -39.29 -2.31 14.07
CA ARG A 44 -39.00 -3.51 14.91
C ARG A 44 -37.50 -3.81 15.01
N PRO A 45 -37.07 -4.63 15.99
CA PRO A 45 -36.43 -4.19 17.23
C PRO A 45 -34.92 -4.40 17.25
N GLY A 46 -34.26 -3.76 18.23
CA GLY A 46 -32.82 -3.67 18.35
C GLY A 46 -32.08 -4.93 18.80
N GLY A 47 -30.75 -4.78 18.84
CA GLY A 47 -29.85 -5.62 19.63
C GLY A 47 -28.77 -6.33 18.84
N ALA A 48 -27.71 -5.60 18.46
CA ALA A 48 -26.32 -6.08 18.51
C ALA A 48 -25.39 -4.89 18.27
N GLY A 49 -25.04 -4.16 19.34
CA GLY A 49 -23.92 -3.23 19.28
C GLY A 49 -22.63 -4.00 18.93
N PRO A 50 -21.63 -3.36 18.31
CA PRO A 50 -20.34 -4.01 18.09
C PRO A 50 -19.76 -4.37 19.46
N GLY A 51 -19.62 -5.68 19.72
CA GLY A 51 -19.08 -6.20 20.96
C GLY A 51 -17.68 -5.66 21.27
N PRO A 52 -17.20 -5.82 22.51
CA PRO A 52 -15.91 -5.27 22.92
C PRO A 52 -14.80 -5.83 22.02
N ARG A 53 -13.99 -4.93 21.46
CA ARG A 53 -12.78 -5.29 20.73
C ARG A 53 -11.86 -6.03 21.71
N ARG A 54 -11.70 -7.33 21.50
CA ARG A 54 -10.66 -8.10 22.20
C ARG A 54 -9.31 -7.66 21.64
N ASP A 55 -8.60 -6.84 22.41
CA ASP A 55 -7.17 -6.63 22.23
C ASP A 55 -6.45 -7.91 22.70
N GLY A 56 -6.46 -8.93 21.84
CA GLY A 56 -5.68 -10.16 22.03
C GLY A 56 -4.24 -10.00 21.52
N PRO A 57 -3.28 -10.82 21.99
CA PRO A 57 -1.91 -10.75 21.52
C PRO A 57 -1.81 -11.03 20.01
N VAL A 58 -0.98 -10.23 19.35
CA VAL A 58 -0.71 -10.12 17.91
C VAL A 58 -0.35 -11.46 17.21
N SER A 59 -0.07 -12.52 17.99
CA SER A 59 0.55 -13.77 17.58
C SER A 59 -0.43 -14.88 17.15
N GLU A 60 -1.71 -14.83 17.54
CA GLU A 60 -2.63 -15.96 17.33
C GLU A 60 -3.05 -16.17 15.86
N GLY A 61 -3.04 -15.12 15.03
CA GLY A 61 -3.46 -15.20 13.63
C GLY A 61 -2.42 -15.76 12.65
N LEU A 62 -1.12 -15.74 13.00
CA LEU A 62 -0.02 -16.13 12.11
C LEU A 62 0.94 -17.18 12.67
N ALA A 63 0.78 -17.63 13.92
CA ALA A 63 1.69 -18.59 14.55
C ALA A 63 1.88 -19.89 13.73
N GLY A 64 0.91 -20.25 12.87
CA GLY A 64 1.00 -21.41 11.96
C GLY A 64 1.41 -21.10 10.51
N ALA A 65 1.78 -19.87 10.17
CA ALA A 65 1.97 -19.44 8.77
C ALA A 65 3.33 -18.74 8.55
N PRO A 66 4.46 -19.47 8.57
CA PRO A 66 5.79 -18.88 8.33
C PRO A 66 5.92 -18.23 6.94
N TRP A 67 5.21 -18.77 5.94
CA TRP A 67 5.15 -18.20 4.59
C TRP A 67 4.57 -16.78 4.58
N ALA A 68 3.65 -16.46 5.50
CA ALA A 68 3.01 -15.15 5.57
C ALA A 68 3.98 -14.09 6.10
N LEU A 69 4.77 -14.44 7.11
CA LEU A 69 5.85 -13.57 7.59
C LEU A 69 6.94 -13.37 6.53
N ALA A 70 7.28 -14.42 5.78
CA ALA A 70 8.23 -14.32 4.66
C ALA A 70 7.69 -13.37 3.58
N LEU A 71 6.43 -13.55 3.14
CA LEU A 71 5.80 -12.67 2.17
C LEU A 71 5.82 -11.20 2.64
N LEU A 72 5.46 -10.95 3.91
CA LEU A 72 5.47 -9.60 4.48
C LEU A 72 6.89 -9.01 4.58
N ARG A 73 7.93 -9.82 4.82
CA ARG A 73 9.32 -9.32 4.83
C ARG A 73 9.81 -8.97 3.43
N ASP A 74 9.57 -9.87 2.47
CA ASP A 74 10.24 -9.86 1.18
C ASP A 74 9.53 -8.95 0.15
N ALA A 75 8.21 -8.85 0.23
CA ALA A 75 7.46 -8.04 -0.73
C ALA A 75 7.89 -6.57 -0.70
N ARG A 76 8.00 -5.99 -1.90
CA ARG A 76 8.53 -4.64 -2.09
C ARG A 76 7.48 -3.56 -1.98
N VAL A 77 6.21 -3.90 -2.17
CA VAL A 77 5.11 -2.93 -2.20
C VAL A 77 3.97 -3.49 -1.36
N GLY A 78 3.41 -2.64 -0.50
CA GLY A 78 2.12 -2.88 0.13
C GLY A 78 1.12 -1.82 -0.29
N ARG A 79 -0.17 -2.09 -0.12
CA ARG A 79 -1.24 -1.10 -0.29
C ARG A 79 -1.75 -0.69 1.08
N LEU A 80 -1.48 0.55 1.45
CA LEU A 80 -1.84 1.11 2.75
C LEU A 80 -3.20 1.80 2.65
N ALA A 81 -4.18 1.26 3.37
CA ALA A 81 -5.47 1.87 3.61
C ALA A 81 -5.41 2.77 4.85
N THR A 82 -5.86 4.01 4.68
CA THR A 82 -6.11 4.99 5.75
C THR A 82 -7.53 5.52 5.59
N ALA A 83 -8.11 6.12 6.63
CA ALA A 83 -9.41 6.77 6.53
C ALA A 83 -9.40 8.12 7.24
N ASP A 84 -10.22 9.06 6.78
CA ASP A 84 -10.43 10.31 7.52
C ASP A 84 -11.32 10.08 8.77
N ALA A 85 -11.56 11.15 9.55
CA ALA A 85 -12.42 11.11 10.73
C ALA A 85 -13.87 10.64 10.43
N ALA A 86 -14.35 10.80 9.19
CA ALA A 86 -15.67 10.34 8.75
C ALA A 86 -15.65 8.90 8.22
N GLY A 87 -14.49 8.22 8.28
CA GLY A 87 -14.33 6.85 7.80
C GLY A 87 -14.16 6.73 6.29
N ARG A 88 -13.93 7.83 5.54
CA ARG A 88 -13.76 7.75 4.08
C ARG A 88 -12.38 7.17 3.73
N PRO A 89 -12.32 6.04 3.01
CA PRO A 89 -11.05 5.36 2.77
C PRO A 89 -10.18 6.09 1.73
N LEU A 90 -8.87 5.92 1.89
CA LEU A 90 -7.83 6.22 0.92
C LEU A 90 -6.84 5.05 0.92
N VAL A 91 -6.61 4.46 -0.25
CA VAL A 91 -5.62 3.39 -0.43
C VAL A 91 -4.50 3.89 -1.34
N VAL A 92 -3.26 3.74 -0.92
CA VAL A 92 -2.08 4.14 -1.69
C VAL A 92 -1.02 3.04 -1.68
N PRO A 93 -0.30 2.81 -2.79
CA PRO A 93 0.87 1.94 -2.78
C PRO A 93 1.99 2.59 -1.97
N VAL A 94 2.72 1.78 -1.20
CA VAL A 94 3.84 2.21 -0.37
C VAL A 94 4.99 1.23 -0.43
N CYS A 95 6.22 1.74 -0.42
CA CYS A 95 7.39 0.98 0.00
C CYS A 95 7.35 0.85 1.53
N TYR A 96 7.80 -0.29 2.05
CA TYR A 96 7.83 -0.53 3.49
C TYR A 96 8.90 -1.55 3.90
N ALA A 97 9.35 -1.47 5.15
CA ALA A 97 10.13 -2.50 5.81
C ALA A 97 9.32 -3.13 6.96
N PHE A 98 9.54 -4.41 7.23
CA PHE A 98 8.93 -5.12 8.36
C PHE A 98 10.03 -5.79 9.18
N ASP A 99 10.11 -5.47 10.47
CA ASP A 99 11.17 -5.95 11.37
C ASP A 99 10.76 -7.17 12.23
N GLY A 100 9.58 -7.74 11.98
CA GLY A 100 8.99 -8.79 12.81
C GLY A 100 8.01 -8.28 13.87
N SER A 101 8.04 -6.98 14.19
CA SER A 101 7.20 -6.34 15.20
C SER A 101 6.31 -5.22 14.63
N GLY A 102 6.73 -4.56 13.56
CA GLY A 102 6.00 -3.46 12.94
C GLY A 102 6.45 -3.15 11.52
N CYS A 103 5.58 -2.46 10.79
CA CYS A 103 5.85 -2.02 9.42
C CYS A 103 6.21 -0.53 9.39
N TYR A 104 7.23 -0.16 8.62
CA TYR A 104 7.68 1.22 8.48
C TYR A 104 7.64 1.65 7.02
N SER A 105 7.12 2.83 6.73
CA SER A 105 7.04 3.39 5.39
C SER A 105 7.49 4.84 5.37
N ALA A 106 8.52 5.14 4.58
CA ALA A 106 8.97 6.52 4.42
C ALA A 106 7.98 7.35 3.60
N VAL A 107 7.88 8.62 3.99
CA VAL A 107 7.13 9.64 3.29
C VAL A 107 8.14 10.55 2.63
N ASP A 108 8.37 10.33 1.34
CA ASP A 108 9.30 11.12 0.54
C ASP A 108 8.89 12.60 0.53
N ALA A 109 9.80 13.46 0.97
CA ALA A 109 9.65 14.90 0.89
C ALA A 109 10.07 15.36 -0.51
N LYS A 110 9.21 15.14 -1.51
CA LYS A 110 9.46 15.72 -2.83
C LYS A 110 9.42 17.25 -2.72
N PRO A 111 10.44 17.98 -3.22
CA PRO A 111 10.57 19.43 -3.03
C PRO A 111 9.41 20.30 -3.56
N LYS A 112 8.45 19.73 -4.30
CA LYS A 112 7.37 20.50 -4.96
C LYS A 112 5.94 19.99 -4.73
N GLN A 113 5.69 19.03 -3.83
CA GLN A 113 4.33 18.57 -3.55
C GLN A 113 4.10 18.39 -2.05
N THR A 114 3.58 19.46 -1.45
CA THR A 114 2.79 19.52 -0.22
C THR A 114 3.10 18.46 0.86
N ARG A 115 3.74 18.91 1.95
CA ARG A 115 3.74 18.26 3.29
C ARG A 115 2.35 17.91 3.84
N ASN A 116 1.28 18.29 3.13
CA ASN A 116 -0.11 18.02 3.42
C ASN A 116 -0.63 16.79 2.65
N LEU A 117 0.07 15.65 2.77
CA LEU A 117 -0.39 14.41 2.16
C LEU A 117 -1.63 13.92 2.90
N ARG A 118 -2.73 13.71 2.17
CA ARG A 118 -4.01 13.23 2.71
C ARG A 118 -3.86 12.04 3.66
N ARG A 119 -2.95 11.10 3.37
CA ARG A 119 -2.68 9.94 4.24
C ARG A 119 -2.13 10.32 5.62
N LEU A 120 -1.29 11.35 5.73
CA LEU A 120 -0.78 11.81 7.03
C LEU A 120 -1.87 12.47 7.85
N LYS A 121 -2.70 13.29 7.19
CA LYS A 121 -3.88 13.88 7.83
C LYS A 121 -4.84 12.79 8.33
N ASN A 122 -5.12 11.80 7.47
CA ASN A 122 -5.94 10.65 7.84
C ASN A 122 -5.38 9.93 9.07
N ILE A 123 -4.08 9.64 9.13
CA ILE A 123 -3.46 8.95 10.27
C ILE A 123 -3.55 9.79 11.56
N ALA A 124 -3.38 11.11 11.46
CA ALA A 124 -3.52 12.01 12.59
C ALA A 124 -4.96 12.06 13.13
N ASP A 125 -5.96 12.07 12.24
CA ASP A 125 -7.38 12.08 12.60
C ASP A 125 -7.89 10.69 13.05
N ASN A 126 -7.39 9.63 12.44
CA ASN A 126 -7.77 8.24 12.64
C ASN A 126 -6.57 7.31 12.44
N PRO A 127 -5.93 6.84 13.53
CA PRO A 127 -4.73 6.03 13.44
C PRO A 127 -4.99 4.57 13.06
N GLN A 128 -6.25 4.15 12.83
CA GLN A 128 -6.56 2.79 12.40
C GLN A 128 -6.24 2.63 10.91
N VAL A 129 -5.32 1.72 10.59
CA VAL A 129 -4.87 1.45 9.22
C VAL A 129 -4.87 -0.03 8.91
N SER A 130 -4.86 -0.34 7.62
CA SER A 130 -4.68 -1.70 7.11
C SER A 130 -3.65 -1.70 5.98
N LEU A 131 -2.65 -2.57 6.06
CA LEU A 131 -1.65 -2.78 5.01
C LEU A 131 -1.85 -4.17 4.42
N VAL A 132 -2.12 -4.24 3.12
CA VAL A 132 -2.16 -5.52 2.39
C VAL A 132 -0.93 -5.69 1.51
N VAL A 133 -0.42 -6.91 1.51
CA VAL A 133 0.61 -7.41 0.61
C VAL A 133 0.07 -8.67 -0.04
N ASP A 134 0.18 -8.75 -1.36
CA ASP A 134 -0.41 -9.81 -2.16
C ASP A 134 0.55 -10.24 -3.27
N VAL A 135 0.43 -11.52 -3.63
CA VAL A 135 0.96 -12.10 -4.86
C VAL A 135 -0.24 -12.43 -5.74
N TRP A 136 -0.27 -11.79 -6.89
CA TRP A 136 -1.14 -12.19 -7.99
C TRP A 136 -0.31 -12.95 -9.03
N ASP A 137 -0.87 -14.02 -9.57
CA ASP A 137 -0.24 -14.86 -10.58
C ASP A 137 -1.32 -15.46 -11.49
N GLU A 138 -0.95 -15.76 -12.74
CA GLU A 138 -1.85 -16.44 -13.68
C GLU A 138 -2.10 -17.89 -13.25
N ASP A 139 -1.14 -18.52 -12.58
CA ASP A 139 -1.35 -19.77 -11.86
C ASP A 139 -1.99 -19.49 -10.51
N TRP A 140 -3.30 -19.74 -10.43
CA TRP A 140 -4.09 -19.40 -9.25
C TRP A 140 -3.70 -20.19 -7.99
N SER A 141 -2.96 -21.30 -8.12
CA SER A 141 -2.40 -22.03 -6.97
C SER A 141 -1.33 -21.23 -6.22
N ARG A 142 -0.79 -20.17 -6.84
CA ARG A 142 0.27 -19.32 -6.28
C ARG A 142 -0.25 -18.03 -5.62
N LEU A 143 -1.57 -17.79 -5.68
CA LEU A 143 -2.18 -16.61 -5.08
C LEU A 143 -2.04 -16.65 -3.56
N CYS A 144 -1.59 -15.54 -2.98
CA CYS A 144 -1.57 -15.38 -1.53
C CYS A 144 -1.60 -13.92 -1.14
N TRP A 145 -2.05 -13.66 0.09
CA TRP A 145 -2.02 -12.33 0.67
C TRP A 145 -1.84 -12.37 2.18
N VAL A 146 -1.33 -11.26 2.71
CA VAL A 146 -1.23 -10.96 4.13
C VAL A 146 -1.77 -9.55 4.35
N ILE A 147 -2.66 -9.43 5.34
CA ILE A 147 -3.21 -8.14 5.80
C ILE A 147 -2.70 -7.90 7.22
N VAL A 148 -2.16 -6.70 7.44
CA VAL A 148 -1.76 -6.19 8.75
C VAL A 148 -2.73 -5.07 9.14
N GLU A 149 -3.60 -5.34 10.10
CA GLU A 149 -4.45 -4.33 10.72
C GLU A 149 -3.75 -3.80 11.96
N GLY A 150 -3.65 -2.48 12.09
CA GLY A 150 -2.85 -1.90 13.16
C GLY A 150 -3.14 -0.44 13.43
N ARG A 151 -2.37 0.10 14.38
CA ARG A 151 -2.36 1.52 14.69
C ARG A 151 -1.14 2.16 14.03
N ALA A 152 -1.36 3.23 13.27
CA ALA A 152 -0.30 4.00 12.64
C ALA A 152 0.07 5.25 13.43
N GLU A 153 1.35 5.59 13.39
CA GLU A 153 1.89 6.85 13.92
C GLU A 153 2.88 7.44 12.91
N VAL A 154 3.05 8.77 12.95
CA VAL A 154 3.99 9.47 12.07
C VAL A 154 5.20 9.89 12.91
N LEU A 155 6.35 9.32 12.59
CA LEU A 155 7.63 9.60 13.21
C LEU A 155 8.36 10.67 12.39
N GLY A 156 8.91 11.68 13.06
CA GLY A 156 9.75 12.71 12.42
C GLY A 156 11.17 12.80 12.98
N ALA A 157 11.46 12.13 14.11
CA ALA A 157 12.75 12.15 14.79
C ALA A 157 12.86 10.99 15.79
N GLY A 158 14.04 10.83 16.40
CA GLY A 158 14.30 9.87 17.48
C GLY A 158 14.84 8.52 17.01
N ALA A 159 15.12 7.65 17.99
CA ALA A 159 15.77 6.35 17.73
C ALA A 159 14.93 5.42 16.84
N GLU A 160 13.61 5.37 17.03
CA GLU A 160 12.72 4.55 16.20
C GLU A 160 12.68 5.04 14.75
N PHE A 161 12.64 6.37 14.55
CA PHE A 161 12.70 6.98 13.23
C PHE A 161 14.01 6.65 12.50
N ALA A 162 15.15 6.80 13.19
CA ALA A 162 16.47 6.47 12.64
C ALA A 162 16.56 5.00 12.23
N ARG A 163 16.13 4.09 13.11
CA ARG A 163 16.08 2.64 12.84
C ARG A 163 15.17 2.32 11.66
N ALA A 164 14.02 2.97 11.56
CA ALA A 164 13.11 2.75 10.45
C ALA A 164 13.70 3.21 9.11
N ILE A 165 14.46 4.32 9.09
CA ILE A 165 15.22 4.74 7.92
C ILE A 165 16.29 3.70 7.56
N ASP A 166 17.04 3.18 8.54
CA ASP A 166 18.08 2.18 8.29
C ASP A 166 17.47 0.91 7.66
N LEU A 167 16.37 0.40 8.20
CA LEU A 167 15.63 -0.74 7.64
C LEU A 167 15.16 -0.49 6.21
N LEU A 168 14.69 0.72 5.91
CA LEU A 168 14.25 1.09 4.57
C LEU A 168 15.42 1.20 3.59
N VAL A 169 16.56 1.78 4.00
CA VAL A 169 17.78 1.89 3.18
C VAL A 169 18.39 0.51 2.92
N GLU A 170 18.38 -0.37 3.91
CA GLU A 170 18.82 -1.76 3.78
C GLU A 170 17.94 -2.49 2.77
N LYS A 171 16.61 -2.40 2.93
CA LYS A 171 15.68 -3.07 2.04
C LYS A 171 15.77 -2.50 0.63
N TYR A 172 15.78 -1.18 0.43
CA TYR A 172 15.68 -0.55 -0.89
C TYR A 172 16.97 0.19 -1.27
N PRO A 173 17.85 -0.41 -2.11
CA PRO A 173 19.10 0.22 -2.55
C PRO A 173 18.91 1.56 -3.26
N GLN A 174 17.72 1.84 -3.79
CA GLN A 174 17.35 3.11 -4.42
C GLN A 174 17.55 4.31 -3.48
N TYR A 175 17.39 4.12 -2.16
CA TYR A 175 17.63 5.18 -1.18
C TYR A 175 19.11 5.55 -1.01
N ARG A 176 20.05 4.82 -1.62
CA ARG A 176 21.45 5.26 -1.70
C ARG A 176 21.62 6.41 -2.69
N ALA A 177 20.87 6.38 -3.80
CA ALA A 177 20.90 7.42 -4.83
C ALA A 177 19.95 8.59 -4.52
N LEU A 178 18.87 8.31 -3.78
CA LEU A 178 17.90 9.31 -3.32
C LEU A 178 17.72 9.20 -1.80
N PRO A 179 18.65 9.77 -1.01
CA PRO A 179 18.65 9.61 0.45
C PRO A 179 17.37 10.12 1.09
N LEU A 180 16.87 9.36 2.07
CA LEU A 180 15.80 9.80 2.95
C LEU A 180 16.30 10.92 3.86
N ASP A 181 15.51 11.99 3.97
CA ASP A 181 15.81 13.12 4.86
C ASP A 181 15.70 12.69 6.33
N ARG A 182 16.83 12.62 7.03
CA ARG A 182 16.92 12.26 8.45
C ARG A 182 16.58 13.42 9.41
N SER A 183 16.48 14.64 8.91
CA SER A 183 16.27 15.85 9.73
C SER A 183 14.88 16.44 9.55
N GLY A 184 14.26 16.25 8.39
CA GLY A 184 12.94 16.80 8.04
C GLY A 184 11.97 15.84 7.37
N GLY A 185 12.36 14.56 7.22
CA GLY A 185 11.52 13.50 6.67
C GLY A 185 10.46 13.00 7.66
N ALA A 186 9.56 12.16 7.17
CA ALA A 186 8.57 11.48 7.99
C ALA A 186 8.52 9.99 7.66
N VAL A 187 8.30 9.17 8.68
CA VAL A 187 8.09 7.73 8.54
C VAL A 187 6.76 7.37 9.19
N ILE A 188 5.92 6.65 8.47
CA ILE A 188 4.73 6.02 9.04
C ILE A 188 5.17 4.70 9.67
N THR A 189 4.96 4.53 10.97
CA THR A 189 5.06 3.24 11.67
C THR A 189 3.68 2.64 11.81
N ILE A 190 3.55 1.33 11.64
CA ILE A 190 2.31 0.56 11.84
C ILE A 190 2.62 -0.49 12.88
N ARG A 191 1.99 -0.37 14.05
CA ARG A 191 2.01 -1.38 15.12
C ARG A 191 0.87 -2.37 14.85
N PRO A 192 1.18 -3.62 14.45
CA PRO A 192 0.17 -4.64 14.17
C PRO A 192 -0.66 -4.92 15.43
N ARG A 193 -1.97 -4.99 15.26
CA ARG A 193 -2.92 -5.50 16.26
C ARG A 193 -3.47 -6.86 15.86
N ARG A 194 -3.67 -7.03 14.56
CA ARG A 194 -4.17 -8.27 13.98
C ARG A 194 -3.50 -8.48 12.63
N MET A 195 -3.18 -9.73 12.35
CA MET A 195 -2.67 -10.13 11.05
C MET A 195 -3.54 -11.26 10.52
N LEU A 196 -3.89 -11.15 9.24
CA LEU A 196 -4.69 -12.12 8.51
C LEU A 196 -3.85 -12.62 7.34
N ALA A 197 -3.99 -13.89 7.00
CA ALA A 197 -3.28 -14.47 5.88
C ALA A 197 -4.15 -15.50 5.17
N TRP A 198 -3.98 -15.59 3.86
CA TRP A 198 -4.56 -16.63 3.03
C TRP A 198 -3.62 -16.94 1.87
N ARG A 199 -3.62 -18.20 1.46
CA ARG A 199 -3.00 -18.66 0.22
C ARG A 199 -3.92 -19.68 -0.43
N ALA A 200 -3.87 -19.77 -1.74
CA ALA A 200 -4.48 -20.88 -2.45
C ALA A 200 -3.91 -22.22 -1.93
N ALA A 201 -4.76 -23.25 -1.95
CA ALA A 201 -4.43 -24.61 -1.55
C ALA A 201 -3.88 -25.41 -2.73
#